data_AF-A0A840VK75-F1
#
_entry.id   AF-A0A840VK75-F1
#
_cell.length_a   1.000
_cell.length_b   1.000
_cell.length_c   1.000
_cell.angle_alpha   90.00
_cell.angle_beta   90.00
_cell.angle_gamma   90.00
#
_symmetry.space_group_name_H-M   'P 1'
#
loop_
_entity.id
_entity.type
_entity.pdbx_description
1 polymer ?
#
loop_
_entity_poly.entity_id
_entity_poly.type
_entity_poly.pdbx_seq_one_letter_code
_entity_poly.pdbx_strand_id
1 'polypeptide(L)'
;MISAIFWLAGELIHLMILAIIAAAVMSILIAFGVANPRNQIVYSVADFLNKLTEPVLRPIRRFLPYLGNVDISPVVAILLLQALQMVLADIYGRLAMAGMAF
;
A
#
# COMPACT_ATOMS: atom_id res chain seq x y z
N MET A 1 -23.36 -3.42 -13.12
CA MET A 1 -22.25 -2.43 -13.32
C MET A 1 -21.52 -2.09 -12.03
N ILE A 2 -22.23 -1.98 -10.91
CA ILE A 2 -21.67 -1.64 -9.59
C ILE A 2 -20.59 -2.65 -9.14
N SER A 3 -20.79 -3.94 -9.40
CA SER A 3 -19.80 -5.00 -9.13
C SER A 3 -18.41 -4.73 -9.72
N ALA A 4 -18.34 -4.26 -10.97
CA ALA A 4 -17.07 -3.93 -11.62
C ALA A 4 -16.35 -2.76 -10.93
N ILE A 5 -17.09 -1.77 -10.43
CA ILE A 5 -16.53 -0.63 -9.71
C ILE A 5 -15.92 -1.08 -8.37
N PHE A 6 -16.64 -1.89 -7.60
CA PHE A 6 -16.13 -2.43 -6.33
C PHE A 6 -14.92 -3.34 -6.55
N TRP A 7 -14.94 -4.15 -7.61
CA TRP A 7 -13.79 -4.98 -7.99
C TRP A 7 -12.56 -4.12 -8.34
N LEU A 8 -12.72 -3.11 -9.21
CA LEU A 8 -11.63 -2.20 -9.56
C LEU A 8 -11.08 -1.46 -8.34
N ALA A 9 -11.96 -0.97 -7.45
CA ALA A 9 -11.53 -0.29 -6.23
C ALA A 9 -10.74 -1.22 -5.30
N GLY A 10 -11.20 -2.47 -5.13
CA GLY A 10 -10.49 -3.48 -4.36
C GLY A 10 -9.11 -3.79 -4.94
N GLU A 11 -9.02 -3.95 -6.26
CA GLU A 11 -7.75 -4.24 -6.94
C GLU A 11 -6.77 -3.08 -6.82
N LEU A 12 -7.22 -1.83 -6.95
CA LEU A 12 -6.34 -0.67 -6.76
C LEU A 12 -5.76 -0.61 -5.34
N ILE A 13 -6.55 -0.96 -4.32
CA ILE A 13 -6.05 -1.04 -2.94
C ILE A 13 -5.07 -2.19 -2.79
N HIS A 14 -5.35 -3.35 -3.37
CA HIS A 14 -4.46 -4.50 -3.36
C HIS A 14 -3.10 -4.19 -4.02
N LEU A 15 -3.10 -3.54 -5.19
CA LEU A 15 -1.88 -3.08 -5.86
C LEU A 15 -1.11 -2.06 -5.03
N MET A 16 -1.78 -1.15 -4.33
CA MET A 16 -1.13 -0.20 -3.42
C MET A 16 -0.47 -0.94 -2.23
N ILE A 17 -1.12 -1.95 -1.67
CA ILE A 17 -0.51 -2.81 -0.63
C ILE A 17 0.75 -3.50 -1.17
N LEU A 18 0.70 -4.08 -2.37
CA LEU A 18 1.85 -4.70 -3.00
C LEU A 18 2.99 -3.70 -3.24
N ALA A 19 2.67 -2.48 -3.70
CA ALA A 19 3.66 -1.42 -3.87
C ALA A 19 4.33 -1.03 -2.54
N ILE A 20 3.55 -0.93 -1.46
CA ILE A 20 4.07 -0.65 -0.10
C ILE A 20 4.97 -1.79 0.39
N ILE A 21 4.57 -3.04 0.17
CA ILE A 21 5.39 -4.21 0.50
C ILE A 21 6.70 -4.19 -0.30
N ALA A 22 6.63 -3.95 -1.61
CA ALA A 22 7.82 -3.85 -2.46
C ALA A 22 8.74 -2.72 -2.00
N ALA A 23 8.21 -1.55 -1.65
CA ALA A 23 8.99 -0.44 -1.10
C ALA A 23 9.67 -0.80 0.22
N ALA A 24 8.96 -1.45 1.14
CA ALA A 24 9.50 -1.89 2.42
C ALA A 24 10.61 -2.95 2.24
N VAL A 25 10.40 -3.94 1.37
CA VAL A 25 11.41 -4.93 1.01
C VAL A 25 12.62 -4.25 0.38
N MET A 26 12.42 -3.33 -0.56
CA MET A 26 13.50 -2.58 -1.19
C MET A 26 14.34 -1.80 -0.16
N SER A 27 13.67 -1.14 0.79
CA SER A 27 14.33 -0.44 1.90
C SER A 27 15.19 -1.39 2.74
N ILE A 28 14.68 -2.58 3.06
CA ILE A 28 15.41 -3.63 3.80
C ILE A 28 16.63 -4.11 2.99
N LEU A 29 16.45 -4.41 1.71
CA LEU A 29 17.54 -4.87 0.85
C LEU A 29 18.68 -3.84 0.75
N ILE A 30 18.35 -2.55 0.67
CA ILE A 30 19.35 -1.48 0.66
C ILE A 30 20.01 -1.36 2.05
N ALA A 31 19.22 -1.39 3.14
CA ALA A 31 19.72 -1.22 4.50
C ALA A 31 20.71 -2.33 4.92
N PHE A 32 20.46 -3.58 4.51
CA PHE A 32 21.36 -4.71 4.77
C PHE A 32 22.46 -4.88 3.71
N GLY A 33 22.60 -3.94 2.77
CA GLY A 33 23.65 -3.98 1.74
C GLY A 33 23.48 -5.07 0.67
N VAL A 34 22.32 -5.72 0.62
CA VAL A 34 21.99 -6.73 -0.40
C VAL A 34 21.78 -6.07 -1.77
N ALA A 35 21.11 -4.91 -1.79
CA ALA A 35 20.90 -4.11 -2.99
C ALA A 35 21.77 -2.84 -2.95
N ASN A 36 22.56 -2.61 -4.00
CA ASN A 36 23.42 -1.44 -4.08
C ASN A 36 22.70 -0.27 -4.79
N PRO A 37 22.34 0.82 -4.08
CA PRO A 37 21.64 1.95 -4.68
C PRO A 37 22.50 2.75 -5.68
N ARG A 38 23.80 2.46 -5.81
CA ARG A 38 24.64 3.02 -6.87
C ARG A 38 24.35 2.40 -8.24
N ASN A 39 23.70 1.23 -8.28
CA ASN A 39 23.21 0.66 -9.53
C ASN A 39 21.97 1.44 -9.99
N GLN A 40 21.99 1.93 -11.23
CA GLN A 40 20.92 2.76 -11.78
C GLN A 40 19.54 2.07 -11.76
N ILE A 41 19.48 0.76 -11.98
CA ILE A 41 18.22 0.00 -11.93
C ILE A 41 17.67 -0.02 -10.50
N VAL A 42 18.52 -0.36 -9.53
CA VAL A 42 18.17 -0.40 -8.11
C VAL A 42 17.67 0.97 -7.64
N TYR A 43 18.39 2.03 -7.98
CA TYR A 43 17.98 3.40 -7.67
C TYR A 43 16.62 3.76 -8.29
N SER A 44 16.43 3.46 -9.57
CA SER A 44 15.21 3.83 -10.29
C SER A 44 13.97 3.10 -9.75
N VAL A 45 14.12 1.82 -9.40
CA VAL A 45 13.05 1.03 -8.75
C VAL A 45 12.74 1.57 -7.36
N ALA A 46 13.76 1.83 -6.53
CA ALA A 46 13.55 2.40 -5.20
C ALA A 46 12.88 3.78 -5.25
N ASP A 47 13.35 4.67 -6.14
CA ASP A 47 12.79 6.01 -6.31
C ASP A 47 11.33 5.95 -6.80
N PHE A 48 11.03 5.08 -7.76
CA PHE A 48 9.66 4.85 -8.23
C PHE A 48 8.75 4.37 -7.09
N LEU A 49 9.16 3.33 -6.36
CA LEU A 49 8.39 2.77 -5.25
C LEU A 49 8.17 3.80 -4.14
N ASN A 50 9.19 4.58 -3.80
CA ASN A 50 9.08 5.66 -2.84
C ASN A 50 8.06 6.72 -3.30
N LYS A 51 8.18 7.22 -4.54
CA LYS A 51 7.25 8.22 -5.08
C LYS A 51 5.81 7.72 -5.16
N LEU A 52 5.62 6.45 -5.51
CA LEU A 52 4.31 5.83 -5.62
C LEU A 52 3.63 5.68 -4.25
N THR A 53 4.40 5.32 -3.22
CA THR A 53 3.87 5.03 -1.88
C THR A 53 3.87 6.23 -0.94
N GLU A 54 4.66 7.27 -1.21
CA GLU A 54 4.78 8.48 -0.39
C GLU A 54 3.44 9.16 -0.06
N PRO A 55 2.47 9.31 -0.98
CA PRO A 55 1.18 9.93 -0.66
C PRO A 55 0.41 9.20 0.46
N VAL A 56 0.59 7.88 0.58
CA VAL A 56 -0.05 7.04 1.61
C VAL A 56 0.80 6.99 2.88
N LEU A 57 2.12 6.80 2.74
CA LEU A 57 3.02 6.64 3.88
C LEU A 57 3.31 7.96 4.61
N ARG A 58 3.44 9.08 3.89
CA ARG A 58 3.83 10.37 4.47
C ARG A 58 2.84 10.87 5.53
N PRO A 59 1.51 10.85 5.31
CA PRO A 59 0.56 11.21 6.36
C PRO A 59 0.71 10.32 7.60
N ILE A 60 0.88 9.02 7.41
CA ILE A 60 1.01 8.04 8.50
C ILE A 60 2.27 8.33 9.32
N ARG A 61 3.42 8.57 8.66
CA ARG A 61 4.69 8.94 9.33
C ARG A 61 4.56 10.18 10.22
N ARG A 62 3.66 11.13 9.89
CA ARG A 62 3.43 12.34 10.70
C ARG A 62 2.71 12.05 12.02
N PHE A 63 1.96 10.96 12.11
CA PHE A 63 1.24 10.57 13.33
C PHE A 63 2.00 9.57 14.19
N LEU A 64 3.03 8.93 13.62
CA LEU A 64 3.82 7.94 14.34
C LEU A 64 4.93 8.62 15.16
N PRO A 65 5.22 8.12 16.38
CA PRO A 65 6.39 8.56 17.12
C PRO A 65 7.67 8.16 16.37
N TYR A 66 8.76 8.88 16.62
CA TYR A 66 10.06 8.52 16.07
C TYR A 66 10.56 7.22 16.70
N LEU A 67 10.62 6.13 15.92
CA LEU A 67 11.07 4.81 16.36
C LEU A 67 12.54 4.51 16.00
N GLY A 68 13.37 5.55 15.88
CA GLY A 68 14.76 5.40 15.46
C GLY A 68 14.87 5.22 13.94
N ASN A 69 15.63 4.20 13.51
CA ASN A 69 15.99 4.00 12.10
C ASN A 69 15.02 3.11 11.31
N VAL A 70 13.97 2.60 11.94
CA VAL A 70 13.01 1.67 11.30
C VAL A 70 11.70 2.41 11.03
N ASP A 71 11.35 2.52 9.75
CA ASP A 71 10.05 3.05 9.35
C ASP A 71 8.96 1.96 9.50
N ILE A 72 8.09 2.13 10.50
CA ILE A 72 6.94 1.23 10.72
C ILE A 72 5.69 1.65 9.92
N SER A 73 5.72 2.80 9.24
CA SER A 73 4.59 3.30 8.47
C SER A 73 4.07 2.33 7.41
N PRO A 74 4.89 1.49 6.74
CA PRO A 74 4.37 0.48 5.81
C PRO A 74 3.41 -0.50 6.47
N VAL A 75 3.72 -0.98 7.67
CA VAL A 75 2.87 -1.95 8.40
C VAL A 75 1.53 -1.31 8.74
N VAL A 76 1.55 -0.09 9.29
CA VAL A 76 0.34 0.65 9.64
C VAL A 76 -0.49 0.95 8.39
N ALA A 77 0.13 1.34 7.28
CA ALA A 77 -0.55 1.58 6.02
C ALA A 77 -1.24 0.33 5.49
N ILE A 78 -0.56 -0.82 5.50
CA ILE A 78 -1.12 -2.10 5.06
C ILE A 78 -2.35 -2.45 5.90
N LEU A 79 -2.28 -2.32 7.23
CA LEU A 79 -3.42 -2.59 8.11
C LEU A 79 -4.62 -1.68 7.81
N LEU A 80 -4.39 -0.38 7.59
CA LEU A 80 -5.46 0.56 7.25
C LEU A 80 -6.08 0.27 5.86
N LEU A 81 -5.25 -0.09 4.88
CA LEU A 81 -5.71 -0.48 3.54
C LEU A 81 -6.47 -1.81 3.56
N GLN A 82 -6.05 -2.79 4.37
CA GLN A 82 -6.82 -4.03 4.57
C GLN A 82 -8.17 -3.75 5.24
N ALA A 83 -8.21 -2.89 6.27
CA ALA A 83 -9.46 -2.47 6.88
C ALA A 83 -10.39 -1.79 5.85
N LEU A 84 -9.84 -0.95 4.97
CA LEU A 84 -10.59 -0.33 3.87
C LEU A 84 -11.16 -1.37 2.89
N GLN A 85 -10.40 -2.42 2.56
CA GLN A 85 -10.93 -3.53 1.74
C GLN A 85 -12.10 -4.25 2.42
N MET A 86 -12.01 -4.49 3.74
CA MET A 86 -13.10 -5.12 4.50
C MET A 86 -14.37 -4.26 4.46
N VAL A 87 -14.23 -2.94 4.64
CA VAL A 87 -15.35 -1.99 4.55
C VAL A 87 -15.96 -2.00 3.15
N LEU A 88 -15.14 -1.98 2.09
CA LEU A 88 -15.63 -2.04 0.71
C LEU A 88 -16.38 -3.34 0.42
N ALA A 89 -15.88 -4.48 0.91
CA ALA A 89 -16.52 -5.78 0.75
C ALA A 89 -17.87 -5.85 1.47
N ASP A 90 -17.97 -5.32 2.70
CA ASP A 90 -19.24 -5.25 3.45
C ASP A 90 -20.28 -4.38 2.73
N ILE A 91 -19.87 -3.18 2.26
CA ILE A 91 -20.76 -2.29 1.49
C ILE A 91 -21.25 -3.00 0.23
N TYR A 92 -20.35 -3.65 -0.53
CA TYR A 92 -20.73 -4.39 -1.73
C TYR A 92 -21.74 -5.50 -1.41
N GLY A 93 -21.49 -6.29 -0.36
CA GLY A 93 -22.39 -7.36 0.08
C GLY A 93 -23.79 -6.84 0.40
N ARG A 94 -23.90 -5.73 1.13
CA ARG A 94 -25.19 -5.10 1.44
C ARG A 94 -25.92 -4.61 0.20
N LEU A 95 -25.22 -3.98 -0.74
CA LEU A 95 -25.79 -3.51 -2.01
C LEU A 95 -26.23 -4.68 -2.89
N ALA A 96 -25.48 -5.78 -2.90
CA ALA A 96 -25.83 -6.99 -3.63
C ALA A 96 -27.09 -7.66 -3.08
N MET A 97 -27.20 -7.75 -1.74
CA MET A 97 -28.39 -8.29 -1.08
C MET A 97 -29.63 -7.43 -1.32
N ALA A 98 -29.47 -6.11 -1.48
CA ALA A 98 -30.55 -5.20 -1.85
C ALA A 98 -30.94 -5.26 -3.35
N GLY A 99 -30.32 -6.15 -4.13
CA GLY A 99 -30.58 -6.30 -5.57
C GLY A 99 -29.98 -5.21 -6.44
N MET A 100 -29.13 -4.33 -5.89
CA MET A 100 -28.52 -3.20 -6.59
C MET A 100 -27.21 -3.56 -7.31
N ALA A 101 -26.69 -4.79 -7.17
CA ALA A 101 -25.38 -5.17 -7.73
C ALA A 101 -25.40 -5.57 -9.22
N PHE A 102 -26.57 -5.66 -9.85
CA PHE A 102 -26.74 -6.02 -11.26
C PHE A 102 -26.59 -4.78 -12.17
#